data_AF-A0ABD4VDX9-F1
#
_entry.id   AF-A0ABD4VDX9-F1
#
_cell.length_a   1.000
_cell.length_b   1.000
_cell.length_c   1.000
_cell.angle_alpha   90.00
_cell.angle_beta   90.00
_cell.angle_gamma   90.00
#
_symmetry.space_group_name_H-M   'P 1'
#
loop_
_entity.id
_entity.type
_entity.pdbx_description
1 polymer ?
#
loop_
_entity_poly.entity_id
_entity_poly.type
_entity_poly.pdbx_seq_one_letter_code
_entity_poly.pdbx_strand_id
1 'polypeptide(L)' 'MTGTPARLDEKERQPWLRRLDRATTAHEKTRRQLDELIADARTAGVPVVAISEHTPYSREWVRQIADQVDKQRTETPTEG' A
#
# COMPACT_ATOMS: atom_id res chain seq x y z
N MET A 1 -33.87 18.04 14.38
CA MET A 1 -33.68 18.53 13.00
C MET A 1 -32.54 17.74 12.37
N THR A 2 -32.85 16.62 11.73
CA THR A 2 -31.89 15.86 10.92
C THR A 2 -31.85 16.48 9.54
N GLY A 3 -30.96 17.46 9.35
CA GLY A 3 -30.72 18.03 8.03
C GLY A 3 -30.11 16.96 7.13
N THR A 4 -30.86 16.52 6.13
CA THR A 4 -30.33 15.76 4.99
C THR A 4 -29.12 16.52 4.47
N PRO A 5 -27.92 15.92 4.34
CA PRO A 5 -26.77 16.64 3.80
C PRO A 5 -27.18 17.17 2.43
N ALA A 6 -27.09 18.50 2.24
CA ALA A 6 -27.40 19.13 0.98
C ALA A 6 -26.64 18.37 -0.11
N ARG A 7 -27.36 17.75 -1.04
CA ARG A 7 -26.73 17.13 -2.21
C ARG A 7 -26.08 18.28 -2.98
N LEU A 8 -24.78 18.47 -2.77
CA LEU A 8 -23.95 19.39 -3.54
C LEU A 8 -24.22 19.18 -5.04
N ASP A 9 -24.32 20.25 -5.83
CA ASP A 9 -24.51 20.09 -7.26
C ASP A 9 -23.29 19.36 -7.85
N GLU A 10 -23.51 18.53 -8.87
CA GLU A 10 -22.44 17.77 -9.54
C GLU A 10 -21.30 18.71 -9.97
N LYS A 11 -21.62 19.92 -10.45
CA LYS A 11 -20.62 20.92 -10.85
C LYS A 11 -19.73 21.39 -9.70
N GLU A 12 -20.24 21.41 -8.48
CA GLU A 12 -19.51 21.86 -7.28
C GLU A 12 -18.62 20.75 -6.71
N ARG A 13 -19.01 19.47 -6.89
CA ARG A 13 -18.22 18.31 -6.43
C ARG A 13 -17.05 18.00 -7.35
N GLN A 14 -17.19 18.23 -8.66
CA GLN A 14 -16.20 17.86 -9.67
C GLN A 14 -14.77 18.36 -9.37
N PRO A 15 -14.54 19.63 -8.97
CA PRO A 15 -13.21 20.08 -8.58
C PRO A 15 -12.62 19.37 -7.36
N TRP A 16 -13.47 18.99 -6.39
CA TRP A 16 -13.04 18.26 -5.19
C TRP A 16 -12.72 16.81 -5.51
N LEU A 17 -13.54 16.16 -6.35
CA LEU A 17 -13.26 14.81 -6.85
C LEU A 17 -11.93 14.77 -7.61
N ARG A 18 -11.67 15.73 -8.52
CA ARG A 18 -10.38 15.81 -9.22
C ARG A 18 -9.18 16.01 -8.28
N ARG A 19 -9.35 16.76 -7.19
CA ARG A 19 -8.28 16.93 -6.18
C ARG A 19 -8.08 15.65 -5.38
N LEU A 20 -9.17 14.98 -5.01
CA LEU A 20 -9.14 13.69 -4.34
C LEU A 20 -8.45 12.64 -5.22
N ASP A 21 -8.82 12.54 -6.50
CA ASP A 21 -8.21 11.62 -7.45
C ASP A 21 -6.70 11.84 -7.57
N ARG A 22 -6.25 13.09 -7.67
CA ARG A 22 -4.81 13.40 -7.69
C ARG A 22 -4.11 12.98 -6.40
N ALA A 23 -4.72 13.23 -5.24
CA ALA A 23 -4.17 12.82 -3.95
C ALA A 23 -4.12 11.28 -3.84
N THR A 24 -5.16 10.59 -4.31
CA THR A 24 -5.23 9.12 -4.36
C THR A 24 -4.15 8.56 -5.26
N THR A 25 -3.98 9.06 -6.49
CA THR A 25 -2.90 8.62 -7.39
C THR A 25 -1.52 8.84 -6.79
N ALA A 26 -1.30 9.97 -6.12
CA ALA A 26 -0.04 10.22 -5.43
C ALA A 26 0.19 9.21 -4.29
N HIS A 27 -0.85 8.92 -3.50
CA HIS A 27 -0.81 7.92 -2.44
C HIS A 27 -0.57 6.50 -2.97
N GLU A 28 -1.17 6.12 -4.08
CA GLU A 28 -0.94 4.83 -4.73
C GLU A 28 0.52 4.66 -5.16
N LYS A 29 1.13 5.72 -5.71
CA LYS A 29 2.56 5.70 -6.06
C LYS A 29 3.43 5.49 -4.82
N THR A 30 3.18 6.25 -3.75
CA THR A 30 3.92 6.10 -2.49
C THR A 30 3.71 4.71 -1.89
N ARG A 31 2.49 4.18 -1.94
CA ARG A 31 2.18 2.82 -1.46
C ARG A 31 3.02 1.76 -2.18
N ARG A 32 3.16 1.84 -3.50
CA ARG A 32 4.02 0.90 -4.26
C ARG A 32 5.48 0.98 -3.84
N GLN A 33 6.02 2.18 -3.64
CA GLN A 33 7.41 2.34 -3.18
C GLN A 33 7.65 1.73 -1.79
N LEU A 34 6.63 1.75 -0.93
CA LEU A 34 6.69 1.10 0.37
C LEU A 34 6.56 -0.41 0.27
N ASP A 35 5.73 -0.91 -0.64
CA ASP A 35 5.66 -2.35 -0.95
C ASP A 35 7.04 -2.86 -1.40
N GLU A 36 7.70 -2.12 -2.30
CA GLU A 36 9.06 -2.39 -2.79
C GLU A 36 10.08 -2.40 -1.64
N LEU A 37 10.05 -1.40 -0.75
CA LEU A 37 10.95 -1.36 0.42
C LEU A 37 10.78 -2.58 1.32
N ILE A 38 9.55 -3.01 1.58
CA ILE A 38 9.28 -4.21 2.39
C ILE A 38 9.81 -5.46 1.68
N ALA A 39 9.58 -5.57 0.36
CA ALA A 39 10.06 -6.68 -0.44
C ALA A 39 11.59 -6.74 -0.48
N ASP A 40 12.27 -5.61 -0.66
CA ASP A 40 13.73 -5.50 -0.68
C ASP A 40 14.33 -5.86 0.68
N ALA A 41 13.76 -5.33 1.77
CA ALA A 41 14.20 -5.66 3.13
C ALA A 41 14.02 -7.16 3.43
N ARG A 42 12.87 -7.74 3.04
CA ARG A 42 12.65 -9.18 3.20
C ARG A 42 13.62 -10.00 2.35
N THR A 43 13.90 -9.56 1.12
CA THR A 43 14.85 -10.18 0.21
C THR A 43 16.27 -10.14 0.80
N ALA A 44 16.65 -9.04 1.45
CA ALA A 44 17.90 -8.93 2.18
C ALA A 44 17.97 -9.81 3.45
N GLY A 45 16.90 -10.54 3.79
CA GLY A 45 16.84 -11.45 4.92
C GLY A 45 16.38 -10.79 6.22
N VAL A 46 15.92 -9.55 6.18
CA VAL A 46 15.42 -8.86 7.38
C VAL A 46 14.15 -9.57 7.88
N PRO A 47 14.03 -9.84 9.20
CA PRO A 47 12.83 -10.43 9.77
C PRO A 47 11.61 -9.51 9.66
N VAL A 48 10.44 -10.08 9.38
CA VAL A 48 9.15 -9.36 9.24
C VAL A 48 8.84 -8.48 10.45
N VAL A 49 9.19 -8.92 11.66
CA VAL A 49 8.99 -8.14 12.90
C VAL A 49 9.77 -6.84 12.87
N ALA A 50 11.06 -6.88 12.51
CA ALA A 50 11.90 -5.70 12.43
C ALA A 50 11.44 -4.73 11.33
N ILE A 51 10.97 -5.25 10.19
CA ILE A 51 10.38 -4.43 9.12
C ILE A 51 9.09 -3.75 9.62
N SER A 52 8.24 -4.49 10.34
CA SER A 52 6.96 -3.97 10.86
C SER A 52 7.14 -2.90 11.94
N GLU A 53 8.21 -2.97 12.73
CA GLU A 53 8.52 -1.97 13.76
C GLU A 53 9.01 -0.64 13.17
N HIS A 54 9.62 -0.70 11.97
CA HIS A 54 10.21 0.47 11.31
C HIS A 54 9.40 1.01 10.14
N THR A 55 8.32 0.33 9.73
CA THR A 55 7.42 0.81 8.69
C THR A 55 6.16 1.44 9.30
N PRO A 56 5.63 2.53 8.72
CA PRO A 56 4.50 3.27 9.30
C PRO A 56 3.13 2.58 9.13
N TYR A 57 3.10 1.29 8.74
CA TYR A 57 1.89 0.56 8.38
C TYR A 57 1.64 -0.66 9.24
N SER A 58 0.43 -1.23 9.13
CA SER A 58 0.02 -2.39 9.91
C SER A 58 0.91 -3.61 9.64
N ARG A 59 1.23 -4.34 10.70
CA ARG A 59 1.99 -5.60 10.67
C ARG A 59 1.45 -6.63 9.68
N GLU A 60 0.12 -6.72 9.52
CA GLU A 60 -0.51 -7.67 8.59
C GLU A 60 -0.16 -7.37 7.13
N TRP A 61 -0.06 -6.10 6.75
CA TRP A 61 0.33 -5.72 5.39
C TRP A 61 1.78 -6.10 5.09
N VAL A 62 2.69 -5.83 6.04
CA VAL A 62 4.11 -6.24 5.94
C VAL A 62 4.22 -7.77 5.81
N ARG A 63 3.43 -8.51 6.59
CA ARG A 63 3.37 -9.97 6.53
C ARG A 63 2.94 -10.48 5.15
N GLN A 64 1.89 -9.91 4.56
CA GLN A 64 1.39 -10.32 3.24
C GLN A 64 2.46 -10.17 2.14
N ILE A 65 3.21 -9.07 2.15
CA ILE A 65 4.26 -8.83 1.15
C ILE A 65 5.43 -9.78 1.36
N ALA A 66 5.83 -10.00 2.62
CA ALA A 66 6.88 -10.95 2.95
C ALA A 66 6.52 -12.38 2.52
N ASP A 67 5.28 -12.81 2.77
CA ASP A 67 4.77 -14.11 2.34
C ASP A 67 4.83 -14.26 0.80
N GLN A 68 4.51 -13.20 0.05
CA GLN A 68 4.60 -13.20 -1.42
C GLN A 68 6.05 -13.33 -1.92
N VAL A 69 7.00 -12.67 -1.27
CA VAL A 69 8.44 -12.79 -1.60
C VAL A 69 8.94 -14.20 -1.32
N ASP A 70 8.58 -14.76 -0.17
CA ASP A 70 8.99 -16.10 0.22
C ASP A 70 8.40 -17.17 -0.72
N LYS A 71 7.14 -16.99 -1.15
CA LYS A 71 6.50 -17.87 -2.15
C LYS A 71 7.25 -17.85 -3.49
N GLN A 72 7.57 -16.66 -4.01
CA GLN A 72 8.31 -16.52 -5.28
C GLN A 72 9.69 -17.19 -5.23
N ARG A 73 10.37 -17.15 -4.08
CA ARG A 73 11.64 -17.86 -3.88
C ARG A 73 11.49 -19.37 -3.97
N THR A 74 10.43 -19.93 -3.39
CA THR A 74 10.18 -21.38 -3.46
C THR A 74 9.74 -21.86 -4.84
N GLU A 75 9.18 -20.96 -5.66
CA GLU A 75 8.71 -21.25 -7.02
C GLU A 75 9.80 -21.10 -8.09
N THR A 76 10.97 -20.54 -7.76
CA THR A 76 12.11 -20.47 -8.68
C THR A 76 12.90 -21.78 -8.58
N PRO A 77 12.82 -22.71 -9.55
CA PRO A 77 13.65 -23.90 -9.52
C PRO A 77 15.10 -23.43 -9.67
N THR A 78 15.95 -23.82 -8.73
CA THR A 78 17.39 -23.74 -8.93
C THR A 78 17.72 -24.73 -10.03
N GLU A 79 17.77 -24.26 -11.29
CA GLU A 79 18.43 -25.02 -12.36
C GLU A 79 19.90 -25.18 -11.96
N GLY A 80 20.28 -26.44 -11.75
CA GLY A 80 21.64 -26.86 -11.43
C GLY A 80 22.55 -26.96 -12.64
#